data_AF-A0A7W9Z6T5-F1
#
_entry.id   AF-A0A7W9Z6T5-F1
#
_cell.length_a   1.000
_cell.length_b   1.000
_cell.length_c   1.000
_cell.angle_alpha   90.00
_cell.angle_beta   90.00
_cell.angle_gamma   90.00
#
_symmetry.space_group_name_H-M   'P 1'
#
loop_
_entity.id
_entity.type
_entity.pdbx_description
1 polymer ?
#
loop_
_entity_poly.entity_id
_entity_poly.type
_entity_poly.pdbx_seq_one_letter_code
_entity_poly.pdbx_strand_id
1 'polypeptide(L)'
;MTSDPPKLDLLDCGLYISYMNYFATGEGATSCVAVGSSRRHAEVVLKKRIDEYFHRGVETAPIDREMDEDARRMLARVPDDVKDSLRLMPRGAGHYFSEFYYNLS
;
A
#
# COMPACT_ATOMS: atom_id res chain seq x y z
N MET A 1 16.06 -24.74 -15.65
CA MET A 1 14.76 -24.14 -15.99
C MET A 1 14.24 -23.45 -14.75
N THR A 2 14.56 -22.17 -14.58
CA THR A 2 13.91 -21.30 -13.60
C THR A 2 12.55 -20.96 -14.17
N SER A 3 11.49 -21.61 -13.69
CA SER A 3 10.13 -21.15 -13.95
C SER A 3 10.00 -19.78 -13.28
N ASP A 4 9.80 -18.73 -14.08
CA ASP A 4 9.36 -17.45 -13.54
C ASP A 4 8.15 -17.68 -12.63
N PRO A 5 8.10 -17.05 -11.44
CA PRO A 5 6.92 -17.14 -10.60
C PRO A 5 5.71 -16.65 -11.41
N PRO A 6 4.55 -17.31 -11.30
CA PRO A 6 3.36 -16.90 -12.04
C PRO A 6 3.09 -15.43 -11.74
N LYS A 7 2.93 -14.60 -12.78
CA LYS A 7 2.37 -13.25 -12.65
C LYS A 7 0.99 -13.40 -12.03
N LEU A 8 0.94 -13.21 -10.72
CA LEU A 8 -0.21 -13.52 -9.88
C LEU A 8 -1.33 -12.54 -10.19
N ASP A 9 -2.43 -13.07 -10.72
CA ASP A 9 -3.70 -12.36 -10.79
C ASP A 9 -4.06 -11.86 -9.39
N LEU A 10 -4.31 -10.56 -9.27
CA LEU A 10 -4.69 -9.85 -8.04
C LEU A 10 -6.05 -10.31 -7.44
N LEU A 11 -6.57 -11.46 -7.86
CA LEU A 11 -7.85 -11.99 -7.41
C LEU A 11 -7.76 -12.32 -5.91
N ASP A 12 -8.45 -11.51 -5.10
CA ASP A 12 -8.84 -11.74 -3.71
C ASP A 12 -7.72 -12.23 -2.77
N CYS A 13 -6.58 -11.54 -2.77
CA CYS A 13 -5.44 -11.93 -1.93
C CYS A 13 -5.64 -11.70 -0.41
N GLY A 14 -6.81 -11.20 0.02
CA GLY A 14 -7.15 -10.96 1.42
C GLY A 14 -6.36 -9.83 2.09
N LEU A 15 -5.63 -9.05 1.30
CA LEU A 15 -4.87 -7.89 1.75
C LEU A 15 -5.61 -6.58 1.47
N TYR A 16 -5.24 -5.55 2.22
CA TYR A 16 -5.74 -4.19 2.09
C TYR A 16 -4.57 -3.26 1.94
N ILE A 17 -4.74 -2.25 1.09
CA ILE A 17 -3.82 -1.14 0.95
C ILE A 17 -4.43 0.09 1.63
N SER A 18 -3.66 0.75 2.47
CA SER A 18 -3.97 2.06 3.02
C SER A 18 -2.92 3.05 2.50
N TYR A 19 -3.35 4.18 1.98
CA TYR A 19 -2.44 5.12 1.34
C TYR A 19 -2.85 6.57 1.52
N MET A 20 -1.88 7.46 1.31
CA MET A 20 -2.07 8.91 1.31
C MET A 20 -1.08 9.52 0.30
N ASN A 21 -1.58 10.42 -0.54
CA ASN A 21 -0.76 11.25 -1.42
C ASN A 21 -0.94 12.72 -1.02
N TYR A 22 0.16 13.37 -0.69
CA TYR A 22 0.21 14.79 -0.37
C TYR A 22 1.09 15.51 -1.37
N PHE A 23 0.55 16.57 -1.97
CA PHE A 23 1.25 17.41 -2.94
C PHE A 23 1.46 18.80 -2.32
N ALA A 24 2.70 19.12 -1.96
CA ALA A 24 3.08 20.48 -1.58
C ALA A 24 3.31 21.27 -2.86
N THR A 25 2.55 22.34 -3.07
CA THR A 25 2.63 23.19 -4.26
C THR A 25 4.05 23.73 -4.44
N GLY A 26 4.78 23.23 -5.45
CA GLY A 26 6.10 23.71 -5.83
C GLY A 26 7.30 23.09 -5.09
N GLU A 27 7.08 22.20 -4.13
CA GLU A 27 8.18 21.62 -3.32
C GLU A 27 8.38 20.13 -3.59
N GLY A 28 7.29 19.37 -3.72
CA GLY A 28 7.35 17.93 -3.93
C GLY A 28 6.04 17.23 -3.60
N ALA A 29 6.06 15.92 -3.77
CA ALA A 29 4.98 15.03 -3.38
C ALA A 29 5.49 13.98 -2.40
N THR A 30 4.72 13.77 -1.34
CA THR A 30 4.92 12.68 -0.38
C THR A 30 3.81 11.66 -0.60
N SER A 31 4.20 10.40 -0.78
CA SER A 31 3.29 9.28 -0.87
C SER A 31 3.60 8.27 0.22
N CYS A 32 2.61 7.96 1.04
CA CYS A 32 2.70 6.93 2.07
C CYS A 32 1.81 5.76 1.70
N VAL A 33 2.30 4.54 1.90
CA VAL A 33 1.56 3.30 1.64
C VAL A 33 1.78 2.31 2.77
N ALA A 34 0.71 1.66 3.19
CA ALA A 34 0.73 0.52 4.08
C ALA A 34 -0.09 -0.63 3.50
N VAL A 35 0.38 -1.86 3.71
CA VAL A 35 -0.35 -3.08 3.34
C VAL A 35 -0.54 -3.93 4.57
N GLY A 36 -1.76 -4.46 4.75
CA GLY A 36 -2.09 -5.31 5.89
C GLY A 36 -3.20 -6.30 5.58
N SER A 37 -3.35 -7.31 6.43
CA SER A 37 -4.32 -8.41 6.27
C SER A 37 -5.78 -8.05 6.57
N SER A 38 -6.08 -6.78 6.86
CA SER A 38 -7.43 -6.26 7.05
C SER A 38 -7.45 -4.75 6.86
N ARG A 39 -8.61 -4.18 6.53
CA ARG A 39 -8.81 -2.73 6.41
C ARG A 39 -8.25 -1.97 7.62
N ARG A 40 -8.70 -2.36 8.82
CA ARG A 40 -8.29 -1.74 10.08
C ARG A 40 -6.79 -1.86 10.33
N HIS A 41 -6.19 -3.02 10.01
CA HIS A 41 -4.77 -3.23 10.24
C HIS A 41 -3.93 -2.31 9.35
N ALA A 42 -4.22 -2.27 8.04
CA ALA A 42 -3.51 -1.40 7.10
C ALA A 42 -3.64 0.09 7.49
N GLU A 43 -4.86 0.53 7.83
CA GLU A 43 -5.13 1.91 8.23
C GLU A 43 -4.41 2.31 9.53
N VAL A 44 -4.41 1.43 10.54
CA VAL A 44 -3.69 1.69 11.81
C VAL A 44 -2.18 1.74 11.59
N VAL A 45 -1.63 0.87 10.74
CA VAL A 45 -0.19 0.89 10.40
C VAL A 45 0.17 2.22 9.76
N LEU A 46 -0.61 2.70 8.79
CA LEU A 46 -0.35 3.97 8.13
C LEU A 46 -0.47 5.15 9.10
N LYS A 47 -1.59 5.27 9.82
CA LYS A 47 -1.88 6.39 10.73
C LYS A 47 -0.89 6.51 11.88
N LYS A 48 -0.27 5.40 12.32
CA LYS A 48 0.80 5.43 13.33
C LYS A 48 2.12 6.00 12.81
N ARG A 49 2.30 6.11 11.49
CA ARG A 49 3.55 6.55 10.85
C ARG A 49 3.46 7.96 10.26
N ILE A 50 2.26 8.49 10.07
CA ILE A 50 2.03 9.83 9.54
C ILE A 50 1.43 10.75 10.60
N ASP A 51 1.64 12.05 10.44
CA ASP A 51 1.06 13.07 11.32
C ASP A 51 -0.48 13.02 11.33
N GLU A 52 -1.08 13.28 12.49
CA GLU A 52 -2.54 13.30 12.70
C GLU A 52 -3.27 14.24 11.74
N TYR A 53 -2.63 15.34 11.35
CA TYR A 53 -3.15 16.29 10.36
C TYR A 53 -3.51 15.60 9.04
N PHE A 54 -2.76 14.58 8.63
CA PHE A 54 -2.97 13.86 7.37
C PHE A 54 -3.96 12.69 7.49
N HIS A 55 -4.41 12.33 8.69
CA HIS A 55 -5.27 11.14 8.89
C HIS A 55 -6.58 11.20 8.13
N ARG A 56 -7.10 12.42 7.88
CA ARG A 56 -8.33 12.64 7.10
C ARG A 56 -8.16 12.38 5.60
N GLY A 57 -6.93 12.42 5.10
CA GLY A 57 -6.60 12.14 3.69
C GLY A 57 -6.15 10.70 3.45
N VAL A 58 -6.29 9.84 4.46
CA VAL A 58 -5.99 8.41 4.33
C VAL A 58 -7.14 7.70 3.65
N GLU A 59 -6.83 7.02 2.56
CA GLU A 59 -7.74 6.10 1.90
C GLU A 59 -7.35 4.66 2.21
N THR A 60 -8.32 3.75 2.11
CA THR A 60 -8.08 2.32 2.31
C THR A 60 -9.00 1.51 1.43
N ALA A 61 -8.42 0.60 0.65
CA ALA A 61 -9.12 -0.25 -0.30
C ALA A 61 -8.68 -1.71 -0.15
N PRO A 62 -9.56 -2.68 -0.45
CA PRO A 62 -9.13 -4.06 -0.66
C PRO A 62 -8.15 -4.13 -1.85
N ILE A 63 -7.22 -5.08 -1.81
CA ILE A 63 -6.38 -5.41 -2.97
C ILE A 63 -7.07 -6.50 -3.77
N ASP A 64 -7.84 -6.09 -4.77
CA ASP A 64 -8.60 -6.93 -5.68
C ASP A 64 -8.66 -6.35 -7.11
N ARG A 65 -9.48 -6.94 -7.98
CA ARG A 65 -9.61 -6.49 -9.38
C ARG A 65 -10.35 -5.15 -9.53
N GLU A 66 -11.19 -4.79 -8.57
CA GLU A 66 -12.07 -3.61 -8.61
C GLU A 66 -11.37 -2.36 -8.04
N MET A 67 -10.11 -2.46 -7.62
CA MET A 67 -9.31 -1.33 -7.14
C MET A 67 -9.39 -0.12 -8.08
N ASP A 68 -9.53 1.08 -7.51
CA ASP A 68 -9.41 2.32 -8.28
C ASP A 68 -7.98 2.54 -8.81
N GLU A 69 -7.83 3.53 -9.69
CA GLU A 69 -6.54 3.82 -10.33
C GLU A 69 -5.45 4.25 -9.34
N ASP A 70 -5.81 5.02 -8.31
CA ASP A 70 -4.86 5.54 -7.34
C ASP A 70 -4.34 4.42 -6.43
N ALA A 71 -5.22 3.55 -5.94
CA ALA A 71 -4.86 2.35 -5.20
C ALA A 71 -3.95 1.42 -6.02
N ARG A 72 -4.23 1.24 -7.33
CA ARG A 72 -3.36 0.46 -8.23
C ARG A 72 -1.97 1.09 -8.36
N ARG A 73 -1.90 2.42 -8.55
CA ARG A 73 -0.63 3.15 -8.61
C ARG A 73 0.16 3.04 -7.31
N MET A 74 -0.51 3.06 -6.16
CA MET A 74 0.15 2.91 -4.86
C MET A 74 0.66 1.49 -4.64
N LEU A 75 -0.14 0.49 -5.01
CA LEU A 75 0.26 -0.91 -4.92
C LEU A 75 1.48 -1.23 -5.80
N ALA A 76 1.59 -0.59 -6.96
CA ALA A 76 2.75 -0.74 -7.85
C ALA A 76 4.08 -0.30 -7.22
N ARG A 77 4.03 0.52 -6.15
CA ARG A 77 5.22 0.95 -5.39
C ARG A 77 5.65 -0.04 -4.31
N VAL A 78 4.80 -1.03 -4.00
CA VAL A 78 5.14 -2.10 -3.08
C VAL A 78 5.92 -3.17 -3.86
N PRO A 79 7.10 -3.61 -3.38
CA PRO A 79 7.85 -4.70 -4.01
C PRO A 79 7.04 -6.00 -4.09
N ASP A 80 7.19 -6.76 -5.17
CA ASP A 80 6.40 -7.97 -5.39
C ASP A 80 6.75 -9.09 -4.38
N ASP A 81 8.01 -9.21 -4.00
CA ASP A 81 8.48 -10.14 -2.96
C ASP A 81 7.85 -9.85 -1.58
N VAL A 82 7.61 -8.58 -1.27
CA VAL A 82 6.88 -8.16 -0.07
C VAL A 82 5.41 -8.56 -0.16
N LYS A 83 4.75 -8.36 -1.31
CA LYS A 83 3.35 -8.76 -1.51
C LYS A 83 3.20 -10.27 -1.30
N ASP A 84 4.11 -11.05 -1.87
CA ASP A 84 4.10 -12.51 -1.73
C ASP A 84 4.37 -12.95 -0.30
N SER A 85 5.34 -12.33 0.37
CA SER A 85 5.62 -12.60 1.78
C SER A 85 4.41 -12.32 2.67
N LEU A 86 3.71 -11.19 2.46
CA LEU A 86 2.53 -10.83 3.25
C LEU A 86 1.35 -11.77 3.03
N ARG A 87 1.18 -12.32 1.82
CA ARG A 87 0.13 -13.32 1.52
C ARG A 87 0.33 -14.63 2.27
N LEU A 88 1.59 -15.02 2.49
CA LEU A 88 1.94 -16.27 3.18
C LEU A 88 1.87 -16.15 4.71
N MET A 89 1.83 -14.92 5.24
CA MET A 89 1.78 -14.70 6.67
C MET A 89 0.38 -14.98 7.25
N PRO A 90 0.30 -15.48 8.51
CA PRO A 90 -0.96 -15.54 9.22
C PRO A 90 -1.63 -14.17 9.28
N ARG A 91 -2.97 -14.14 9.25
CA ARG A 91 -3.74 -12.89 9.35
C ARG A 91 -3.33 -12.12 10.61
N GLY A 92 -2.93 -10.87 10.43
CA GLY A 92 -2.51 -9.96 11.50
C GLY A 92 -1.03 -10.05 11.86
N ALA A 93 -0.27 -11.03 11.35
CA ALA A 93 1.15 -11.19 11.69
C ALA A 93 2.07 -10.25 10.89
N GLY A 94 1.70 -9.94 9.66
CA GLY A 94 2.51 -9.15 8.72
C GLY A 94 1.88 -7.81 8.37
N HIS A 95 2.74 -6.80 8.20
CA HIS A 95 2.41 -5.55 7.53
C HIS A 95 3.61 -5.02 6.74
N TYR A 96 3.34 -4.18 5.77
CA TYR A 96 4.34 -3.36 5.10
C TYR A 96 3.97 -1.89 5.28
N PHE A 97 4.99 -1.04 5.38
CA PHE A 97 4.86 0.40 5.30
C PHE A 97 6.02 0.96 4.48
N SER A 98 5.73 1.94 3.64
CA SER A 98 6.75 2.75 3.00
C SER A 98 6.27 4.18 2.82
N GLU A 99 7.25 5.08 2.80
CA GLU A 99 7.09 6.49 2.53
C GLU A 99 8.07 6.87 1.43
N PHE A 100 7.60 7.64 0.46
CA PHE A 100 8.41 8.11 -0.65
C PHE A 100 8.17 9.60 -0.83
N TYR A 101 9.28 10.33 -0.95
CA TYR A 101 9.27 11.73 -1.33
C TYR A 101 9.89 11.86 -2.72
N TYR A 102 9.25 12.62 -3.59
CA TYR A 102 9.82 12.98 -4.88
C TYR A 102 9.58 14.46 -5.19
N ASN A 103 10.59 15.09 -5.77
CA ASN A 103 10.49 16.47 -6.23
C ASN A 103 9.68 16.53 -7.54
N LEU A 104 8.93 17.60 -7.73
CA LEU A 104 8.16 17.88 -8.95
C LEU A 104 8.91 18.78 -9.94
N SER A 105 10.13 19.22 -9.59
CA SER A 105 11.04 20.02 -10.43
C SER A 105 11.82 19.18 -11.44
#